data_AF-A0A8T2YBA0-F1
#
_entry.id   AF-A0A8T2YBA0-F1
#
_cell.length_a   1.000
_cell.length_b   1.000
_cell.length_c   1.000
_cell.angle_alpha   90.00
_cell.angle_beta   90.00
_cell.angle_gamma   90.00
#
_symmetry.space_group_name_H-M   'P 1'
#
loop_
_entity.id
_entity.type
_entity.pdbx_description
1 polymer ?
#
loop_
_entity_poly.entity_id
_entity_poly.type
_entity_poly.pdbx_seq_one_letter_code
_entity_poly.pdbx_strand_id
1 'polypeptide(L)'
;MMIFINCANPVNSPLYVETGTCLNGEKSSNVSLLMRSYVNVGGMKASDLMELCSLERMTLLPAKDYKNMSYKEIHSQLAYGFELSWHKSKCGSCATICYIDDSNRTKCAGGQY
;
A
#
# COMPACT_ATOMS: atom_id res chain seq x y z
N MET A 1 0.56 1.99 -3.11
CA MET A 1 1.25 2.14 -1.80
C MET A 1 0.23 1.92 -0.69
N MET A 2 0.64 1.22 0.35
CA MET A 2 -0.12 1.02 1.59
C MET A 2 0.57 1.72 2.74
N ILE A 3 -0.21 2.29 3.66
CA ILE A 3 0.28 2.97 4.84
C ILE A 3 -0.40 2.38 6.08
N PHE A 4 0.40 2.00 7.07
CA PHE A 4 -0.06 1.58 8.39
C PHE A 4 -0.04 2.78 9.34
N ILE A 5 -1.15 2.99 10.02
CA ILE A 5 -1.40 4.17 10.85
C ILE A 5 -1.91 3.71 12.21
N ASN A 6 -1.40 4.30 13.28
CA ASN A 6 -1.95 4.15 14.62
C ASN A 6 -2.59 5.46 15.05
N CYS A 7 -3.75 5.38 15.70
CA CYS A 7 -4.47 6.56 16.18
C CYS A 7 -4.89 6.38 17.64
N ALA A 8 -4.78 7.43 18.45
CA ALA A 8 -5.28 7.40 19.83
C ALA A 8 -6.82 7.34 19.88
N ASN A 9 -7.49 8.01 18.93
CA ASN A 9 -8.94 8.10 18.84
C ASN A 9 -9.48 7.27 17.67
N PRO A 10 -10.75 6.81 17.72
CA PRO A 10 -11.38 6.19 16.57
C PRO A 10 -11.54 7.21 15.44
N VAL A 11 -11.20 6.78 14.22
CA VAL A 11 -11.33 7.58 13.01
C VAL A 11 -12.57 7.14 12.24
N ASN A 12 -13.43 8.09 11.89
CA ASN A 12 -14.59 7.87 11.01
C ASN A 12 -14.32 8.46 9.63
N SER A 13 -13.53 7.76 8.82
CA SER A 13 -13.17 8.20 7.46
C SER A 13 -13.02 7.00 6.54
N PRO A 14 -13.52 7.07 5.29
CA PRO A 14 -13.36 5.99 4.31
C PRO A 14 -11.90 5.74 3.90
N LEU A 15 -10.98 6.66 4.23
CA LEU A 15 -9.55 6.52 3.97
C LEU A 15 -8.85 5.53 4.93
N TYR A 16 -9.50 5.17 6.04
CA TYR A 16 -8.93 4.40 7.13
C TYR A 16 -9.66 3.07 7.26
N VAL A 17 -9.02 1.98 6.82
CA VAL A 17 -9.55 0.63 6.98
C VAL A 17 -9.04 0.09 8.32
N GLU A 18 -9.95 -0.10 9.27
CA GLU A 18 -9.59 -0.64 10.59
C GLU A 18 -9.03 -2.06 10.47
N THR A 19 -7.88 -2.32 11.09
CA THR A 19 -7.21 -3.63 11.00
C THR A 19 -7.81 -4.68 11.93
N GLY A 20 -8.75 -4.28 12.80
CA GLY A 20 -9.32 -5.11 13.85
C GLY A 20 -8.25 -5.63 14.83
N THR A 21 -8.55 -6.74 15.51
CA THR A 21 -7.65 -7.34 16.51
C THR A 21 -6.47 -8.13 15.92
N CYS A 22 -6.35 -8.27 14.59
CA CYS A 22 -5.29 -9.08 13.96
C CYS A 22 -3.88 -8.53 14.20
N LEU A 23 -3.71 -7.22 14.38
CA LEU A 23 -2.43 -6.59 14.75
C LEU A 23 -2.29 -6.34 16.25
N ASN A 24 -3.32 -6.64 17.04
CA ASN A 24 -3.25 -6.63 18.50
C ASN A 24 -2.60 -7.94 18.98
N GLY A 25 -1.42 -8.24 18.43
CA GLY A 25 -0.57 -9.32 18.89
C GLY A 25 -0.11 -9.01 20.30
N GLU A 26 -0.50 -9.88 21.22
CA GLU A 26 -0.18 -9.89 22.65
C GLU A 26 -0.47 -8.59 23.40
N LYS A 27 -1.50 -8.66 24.24
CA LYS A 27 -1.75 -7.68 25.31
C LYS A 27 -0.52 -7.65 26.23
N SER A 28 0.48 -6.87 25.85
CA SER A 28 1.54 -6.41 26.74
C SER A 28 0.86 -5.67 27.87
N SER A 29 0.92 -6.30 29.03
CA SER A 29 0.48 -5.81 30.32
C SER A 29 0.90 -4.35 30.53
N ASN A 30 -0.12 -3.54 30.82
CA ASN A 30 -0.04 -2.21 31.43
C ASN A 30 0.56 -1.09 30.55
N VAL A 31 -0.31 -0.14 30.15
CA VAL A 31 0.00 1.20 29.59
C VAL A 31 0.16 1.32 28.05
N SER A 32 -0.31 0.37 27.25
CA SER A 32 -0.70 0.72 25.87
C SER A 32 -2.06 1.40 25.92
N LEU A 33 -2.10 2.74 25.94
CA LEU A 33 -3.27 3.50 25.50
C LEU A 33 -3.83 2.81 24.25
N LEU A 34 -5.14 2.53 24.22
CA LEU A 34 -5.87 1.79 23.18
C LEU A 34 -5.70 2.43 21.78
N MET A 35 -4.49 2.38 21.22
CA MET A 35 -4.21 2.85 19.88
C MET A 35 -4.93 1.91 18.92
N ARG A 36 -5.74 2.50 18.05
CA ARG A 36 -6.41 1.79 16.97
C ARG A 36 -5.53 1.80 15.74
N SER A 37 -5.34 0.63 15.16
CA SER A 37 -4.55 0.45 13.96
C SER A 37 -5.44 0.47 12.72
N TYR A 38 -4.97 1.20 11.71
CA TYR A 38 -5.63 1.40 10.44
C TYR A 38 -4.66 1.18 9.30
N VAL A 39 -5.22 0.89 8.14
CA VAL A 39 -4.52 0.85 6.88
C VAL A 39 -5.18 1.79 5.89
N ASN A 40 -4.36 2.59 5.21
CA ASN A 40 -4.77 3.29 4.01
C ASN A 40 -4.22 2.57 2.77
N VAL A 41 -5.09 2.33 1.79
CA VAL A 41 -4.69 1.84 0.47
C VAL A 41 -5.22 2.81 -0.57
N GLY A 42 -4.33 3.50 -1.29
CA GLY A 42 -4.75 4.42 -2.36
C GLY A 42 -4.15 5.82 -2.34
N GLY A 43 -3.15 6.07 -1.48
CA GLY A 43 -2.40 7.32 -1.53
C GLY A 43 -3.06 8.42 -0.73
N MET A 44 -2.77 8.41 0.57
CA MET A 44 -3.12 9.47 1.50
C MET A 44 -2.15 10.66 1.35
N LYS A 45 -2.66 11.89 1.37
CA LYS A 45 -1.81 13.10 1.52
C LYS A 45 -1.46 13.29 3.00
N ALA A 46 -0.40 14.06 3.26
CA ALA A 46 -0.04 14.42 4.64
C ALA A 46 -1.18 15.15 5.37
N SER A 47 -1.97 15.96 4.66
CA SER A 47 -3.14 16.66 5.19
C SER A 47 -4.31 15.76 5.58
N ASP A 48 -4.34 14.53 5.07
CA ASP A 48 -5.41 13.58 5.34
C ASP A 48 -5.12 12.75 6.62
N LEU A 49 -3.93 12.90 7.21
CA LEU A 49 -3.56 12.29 8.49
C LEU A 49 -4.34 12.95 9.61
N MET A 50 -5.17 12.17 10.32
CA MET A 50 -6.02 12.68 11.39
C MET A 50 -5.18 13.06 12.63
N GLU A 51 -5.69 14.01 13.43
CA GLU A 51 -5.05 14.39 14.69
C GLU A 51 -4.84 13.19 15.62
N LEU A 52 -3.72 13.18 16.35
CA LEU A 52 -3.34 12.10 17.25
C LEU A 52 -3.18 10.74 16.55
N CYS A 53 -2.90 10.75 15.24
CA CYS A 53 -2.45 9.60 14.49
C CYS A 53 -0.96 9.70 14.11
N SER A 54 -0.28 8.56 14.14
CA SER A 54 1.10 8.38 13.70
C SER A 54 1.16 7.43 12.52
N LEU A 55 2.01 7.78 11.56
CA LEU A 55 2.38 6.88 10.49
C LEU A 55 3.46 5.91 11.00
N GLU A 56 3.18 4.61 10.91
CA GLU A 56 4.07 3.59 11.45
C GLU A 56 4.95 2.98 10.35
N ARG A 57 4.34 2.57 9.23
CA ARG A 57 5.02 1.88 8.14
C ARG A 57 4.38 2.19 6.79
N MET A 58 5.20 2.19 5.74
CA MET A 58 4.73 2.21 4.36
C MET A 58 5.27 1.01 3.60
N THR A 59 4.47 0.47 2.68
CA THR A 59 4.92 -0.58 1.78
C THR A 59 4.37 -0.39 0.36
N LEU A 60 5.15 -0.85 -0.61
CA LEU A 60 4.69 -0.99 -1.99
C LEU A 60 3.77 -2.21 -2.08
N LEU A 61 2.77 -2.09 -2.94
CA LEU A 61 1.79 -3.15 -3.17
C LEU A 61 1.91 -3.64 -4.60
N PRO A 62 1.64 -4.94 -4.85
CA PRO A 62 1.35 -5.42 -6.19
C PRO A 62 0.28 -4.55 -6.86
N ALA A 63 0.39 -4.37 -8.17
CA ALA A 63 -0.59 -3.64 -8.97
C ALA A 63 -1.93 -4.40 -8.97
N LYS A 64 -2.79 -4.07 -8.01
CA LYS A 64 -4.13 -4.62 -7.83
C LYS A 64 -5.06 -3.53 -7.36
N ASP A 65 -6.35 -3.67 -7.69
CA ASP A 65 -7.36 -2.80 -7.11
C ASP A 65 -7.70 -3.28 -5.70
N TYR A 66 -7.34 -2.47 -4.70
CA TYR A 66 -7.66 -2.71 -3.29
C TYR A 66 -8.82 -1.85 -2.81
N LYS A 67 -9.49 -1.10 -3.70
CA LYS A 67 -10.63 -0.26 -3.33
C LYS A 67 -11.72 -1.11 -2.69
N ASN A 68 -12.29 -0.59 -1.62
CA ASN A 68 -13.40 -1.19 -0.88
C ASN A 68 -13.13 -2.60 -0.31
N MET A 69 -11.87 -3.04 -0.24
CA MET A 69 -11.53 -4.28 0.46
C MET A 69 -11.55 -4.07 1.97
N SER A 70 -12.09 -5.06 2.68
CA SER A 70 -11.90 -5.18 4.12
C SER A 70 -10.43 -5.47 4.45
N TYR A 71 -10.00 -5.17 5.68
CA TYR A 71 -8.64 -5.51 6.10
C TYR A 71 -8.33 -7.00 6.00
N LYS A 72 -9.32 -7.88 6.23
CA LYS A 72 -9.15 -9.34 6.08
C LYS A 72 -8.79 -9.72 4.64
N GLU A 73 -9.43 -9.09 3.66
CA GLU A 73 -9.12 -9.29 2.24
C GLU A 73 -7.74 -8.74 1.90
N ILE A 74 -7.41 -7.53 2.36
CA ILE A 74 -6.07 -6.93 2.19
C ILE A 74 -5.00 -7.84 2.80
N HIS A 75 -5.20 -8.31 4.03
CA HIS A 75 -4.28 -9.23 4.71
C HIS A 75 -4.11 -10.53 3.93
N SER A 76 -5.18 -11.09 3.37
CA SER A 76 -5.11 -12.28 2.51
C SER A 76 -4.25 -12.03 1.27
N GLN A 77 -4.37 -10.86 0.62
CA GLN A 77 -3.51 -10.49 -0.50
C GLN A 77 -2.04 -10.31 -0.09
N LEU A 78 -1.79 -9.69 1.07
CA LEU A 78 -0.44 -9.54 1.60
C LEU A 78 0.20 -10.90 1.93
N ALA A 79 -0.57 -11.82 2.52
CA ALA A 79 -0.12 -13.17 2.84
C ALA A 79 0.15 -14.01 1.58
N TYR A 80 -0.62 -13.79 0.52
CA TYR A 80 -0.34 -14.37 -0.80
C TYR A 80 0.98 -13.83 -1.38
N GLY A 81 1.24 -12.53 -1.20
CA GLY A 81 2.48 -11.89 -1.62
C GLY A 81 2.41 -11.35 -3.04
N PHE A 82 3.43 -11.63 -3.84
CA PHE A 82 3.54 -11.15 -5.21
C PHE A 82 3.99 -12.26 -6.16
N GLU A 83 3.55 -12.17 -7.40
CA GLU A 83 4.00 -13.02 -8.48
C GLU A 83 5.16 -12.36 -9.23
N LEU A 84 6.16 -13.16 -9.58
CA LEU A 84 7.27 -12.73 -10.43
C LEU A 84 7.05 -13.28 -11.83
N SER A 85 7.11 -12.39 -12.82
CA SER A 85 7.13 -12.75 -14.23
C SER A 85 8.40 -12.21 -14.89
N TRP A 86 8.89 -12.95 -15.90
CA TRP A 86 10.03 -12.54 -16.70
C TRP A 86 9.56 -12.25 -18.11
N HIS A 87 9.86 -11.04 -18.59
CA HIS A 87 9.50 -10.60 -19.93
C HIS A 87 10.75 -10.42 -20.78
N LYS A 88 10.74 -10.99 -21.99
CA LYS A 88 11.80 -10.73 -22.98
C LYS A 88 11.55 -9.39 -23.64
N SER A 89 12.09 -8.31 -23.08
CA SER A 89 12.10 -7.00 -23.73
C SER A 89 13.36 -6.84 -24.57
N LYS A 90 13.20 -6.52 -25.87
CA LYS A 90 14.32 -6.10 -26.73
C LYS A 90 14.32 -4.57 -26.76
N CYS A 91 15.21 -3.96 -26.01
CA CYS A 91 15.36 -2.50 -25.95
C CYS A 91 16.25 -1.91 -27.06
N GLY A 92 16.59 -2.70 -28.09
CA GLY A 92 17.59 -2.31 -29.10
C GLY A 92 17.20 -1.14 -30.01
N SER A 93 15.92 -0.76 -30.04
CA SER A 93 15.41 0.35 -30.85
C SER A 93 15.00 1.58 -30.04
N CYS A 94 15.13 1.55 -28.70
CA CYS A 94 14.79 2.71 -27.88
C CYS A 94 15.98 3.70 -27.86
N ALA A 95 15.70 4.99 -28.08
CA ALA A 95 16.73 6.02 -28.12
C ALA A 95 17.31 6.37 -26.73
N THR A 96 16.54 6.23 -25.65
CA THR A 96 16.99 6.66 -24.32
C THR A 96 16.48 5.76 -23.19
N ILE A 97 15.17 5.59 -23.04
CA ILE A 97 14.56 4.83 -21.95
C ILE A 97 13.71 3.71 -22.55
N CYS A 98 13.80 2.53 -21.94
CA CYS A 98 13.00 1.36 -22.25
C CYS A 98 12.36 0.85 -20.95
N TYR A 99 11.05 0.69 -20.92
CA TYR A 99 10.33 0.19 -19.75
C TYR A 99 9.16 -0.70 -20.17
N ILE A 100 8.61 -1.46 -19.23
CA ILE A 100 7.40 -2.27 -19.44
C ILE A 100 6.24 -1.51 -18.79
N ASP A 101 5.19 -1.25 -19.57
CA ASP A 101 3.98 -0.59 -19.05
C ASP A 101 3.04 -1.58 -18.35
N ASP A 102 1.95 -1.06 -17.77
CA ASP A 102 0.94 -1.86 -17.06
C ASP A 102 0.22 -2.88 -17.98
N SER A 103 0.33 -2.74 -19.30
CA SER A 103 -0.18 -3.73 -20.28
C SER A 103 0.85 -4.82 -20.62
N ASN A 104 1.95 -4.88 -19.87
CA ASN A 104 3.10 -5.76 -20.08
C ASN A 104 3.73 -5.59 -21.47
N ARG A 105 3.65 -4.39 -22.06
CA ARG A 105 4.26 -4.06 -23.35
C ARG A 105 5.50 -3.23 -23.15
N THR A 106 6.55 -3.53 -23.91
CA THR A 106 7.75 -2.68 -23.94
C THR A 106 7.41 -1.33 -24.58
N LYS A 107 7.76 -0.25 -23.90
CA LYS A 107 7.62 1.13 -24.33
C LYS A 107 8.97 1.83 -24.31
N CYS A 108 9.12 2.82 -25.18
CA CYS A 108 10.28 3.71 -25.20
C CYS A 108 9.89 5.09 -24.71
N ALA A 109 10.77 5.77 -23.99
CA ALA A 109 10.67 7.20 -23.68
C ALA A 109 11.99 7.92 -24.04
N GLY A 110 11.87 9.19 -24.42
CA GLY A 110 12.95 9.99 -25.02
C GLY A 110 12.70 10.21 -26.50
N GLY A 111 12.61 11.48 -26.91
CA GLY A 111 12.28 11.87 -28.29
C GLY A 111 13.34 11.42 -29.29
N GLN A 112 12.91 11.10 -30.50
CA GLN A 112 13.78 11.15 -31.67
C GLN A 112 14.04 12.64 -31.96
N TYR A 113 15.31 13.03 -32.03
CA TYR A 113 15.68 14.27 -32.70
C TYR A 113 15.50 14.11 -34.21
#